data_AF-A0A2E4JNC9-F1
#
_entry.id   AF-A0A2E4JNC9-F1
#
_cell.length_a   1.000
_cell.length_b   1.000
_cell.length_c   1.000
_cell.angle_alpha   90.00
_cell.angle_beta   90.00
_cell.angle_gamma   90.00
#
_symmetry.space_group_name_H-M   'P 1'
#
loop_
_entity.id
_entity.type
_entity.pdbx_description
1 polymer ?
#
loop_
_entity_poly.entity_id
_entity_poly.type
_entity_poly.pdbx_seq_one_letter_code
_entity_poly.pdbx_strand_id
1 'polypeptide(L)'
;MERLDLMELVSGIFVKPITEFEDGLDRFDVHPRPDLVIDDHREIVEAFGGVHIEPYYFRAAEDGQMDDIYQSITDFSETGKSTHRGFKCPPERE
;
A
#
# COMPACT_ATOMS: atom_id res chain seq x y z
N MET A 1 -4.35 -7.13 -17.35
CA MET A 1 -5.37 -6.82 -16.32
C MET A 1 -6.79 -7.07 -16.81
N GLU A 2 -7.09 -6.96 -18.11
CA GLU A 2 -8.41 -7.29 -18.70
C GLU A 2 -8.95 -8.69 -18.35
N ARG A 3 -8.06 -9.66 -18.10
CA ARG A 3 -8.45 -11.05 -17.79
C ARG A 3 -9.26 -11.21 -16.49
N LEU A 4 -9.15 -10.28 -15.54
CA LEU A 4 -9.79 -10.39 -14.22
C LEU A 4 -10.92 -9.37 -14.00
N ASP A 5 -11.20 -8.51 -14.99
CA ASP A 5 -12.26 -7.50 -14.92
C ASP A 5 -12.17 -6.52 -13.73
N LEU A 6 -10.94 -6.24 -13.25
CA LEU A 6 -10.69 -5.37 -12.10
C LEU A 6 -10.35 -3.93 -12.49
N MET A 7 -10.34 -3.59 -13.78
CA MET A 7 -9.86 -2.29 -14.26
C MET A 7 -10.70 -1.12 -13.74
N GLU A 8 -11.99 -1.34 -13.46
CA GLU A 8 -12.86 -0.32 -12.88
C GLU A 8 -12.48 0.08 -11.45
N LEU A 9 -11.73 -0.79 -10.74
CA LEU A 9 -11.26 -0.55 -9.38
C LEU A 9 -9.89 0.16 -9.35
N VAL A 10 -9.25 0.37 -10.51
CA VAL A 10 -7.92 0.96 -10.63
C VAL A 10 -8.03 2.41 -11.10
N SER A 11 -7.66 3.35 -10.24
CA SER A 11 -7.65 4.78 -10.58
C SER A 11 -6.42 5.21 -11.38
N GLY A 12 -5.32 4.45 -11.33
CA GLY A 12 -4.08 4.75 -12.05
C GLY A 12 -3.06 3.62 -11.99
N ILE A 13 -2.12 3.62 -12.94
CA ILE A 13 -1.00 2.67 -13.00
C ILE A 13 0.26 3.50 -13.19
N PHE A 14 1.23 3.33 -12.30
CA PHE A 14 2.46 4.11 -12.29
C PHE A 14 3.68 3.21 -12.14
N VAL A 15 4.86 3.75 -12.43
CA VAL A 15 6.13 3.10 -12.14
C VAL A 15 6.44 3.27 -10.65
N LYS A 16 6.59 2.15 -9.93
CA LYS A 16 6.95 2.17 -8.51
C LYS A 16 8.38 2.68 -8.34
N PRO A 17 8.62 3.72 -7.51
CA PRO A 17 9.98 4.08 -7.14
C PRO A 17 10.63 3.01 -6.26
N ILE A 18 11.87 2.65 -6.60
CA ILE A 18 12.64 1.63 -5.86
C ILE A 18 13.63 2.25 -4.86
N THR A 19 13.94 3.53 -5.00
CA THR A 19 14.80 4.35 -4.13
C THR A 19 14.36 5.81 -4.25
N GLU A 20 14.81 6.69 -3.35
CA GLU A 20 14.51 8.14 -3.37
C GLU A 20 13.00 8.37 -3.49
N PHE A 21 12.23 7.77 -2.58
CA PHE A 21 10.80 7.54 -2.80
C PHE A 21 10.00 8.81 -3.09
N GLU A 22 10.23 9.90 -2.36
CA GLU A 22 9.55 11.19 -2.58
C GLU A 22 9.89 11.78 -3.96
N ASP A 23 11.19 11.98 -4.28
CA ASP A 23 11.63 12.45 -5.60
C ASP A 23 11.16 11.51 -6.74
N GLY A 24 11.03 10.22 -6.41
CA GLY A 24 10.52 9.18 -7.27
C GLY A 24 9.05 9.38 -7.67
N LEU A 25 8.21 9.95 -6.79
CA LEU A 25 6.82 10.26 -7.13
C LEU A 25 6.77 11.29 -8.25
N ASP A 26 7.53 12.38 -8.13
CA ASP A 26 7.62 13.42 -9.16
C ASP A 26 8.23 12.86 -10.46
N ARG A 27 9.33 12.10 -10.35
CA ARG A 27 10.03 11.50 -11.50
C ARG A 27 9.13 10.57 -12.31
N PHE A 28 8.22 9.85 -11.65
CA PHE A 28 7.32 8.88 -12.28
C PHE A 28 5.88 9.39 -12.44
N ASP A 29 5.66 10.69 -12.21
CA ASP A 29 4.35 11.35 -12.31
C ASP A 29 3.26 10.66 -11.48
N VAL A 30 3.63 10.18 -10.28
CA VAL A 30 2.71 9.53 -9.33
C VAL A 30 1.94 10.61 -8.58
N HIS A 31 0.75 10.93 -9.09
CA HIS A 31 -0.14 11.91 -8.50
C HIS A 31 -1.53 11.33 -8.22
N PRO A 32 -2.11 11.51 -7.02
CA PRO A 32 -1.53 12.20 -5.86
C PRO A 32 -0.46 11.36 -5.11
N ARG A 33 0.31 12.01 -4.22
CA ARG A 33 1.14 11.31 -3.23
C ARG A 33 0.25 10.40 -2.38
N PRO A 34 0.62 9.12 -2.15
CA PRO A 34 -0.20 8.20 -1.38
C PRO A 34 -0.32 8.61 0.10
N ASP A 35 -1.52 8.46 0.65
CA ASP A 35 -1.77 8.58 2.10
C ASP A 35 -1.52 7.26 2.85
N LEU A 36 -1.59 6.12 2.14
CA LEU A 36 -1.41 4.78 2.67
C LEU A 36 -0.82 3.87 1.59
N VAL A 37 0.28 3.16 1.89
CA VAL A 37 0.91 2.19 0.98
C VAL A 37 0.71 0.76 1.48
N ILE A 38 0.32 -0.15 0.59
CA ILE A 38 0.28 -1.60 0.88
C ILE A 38 1.27 -2.26 -0.06
N ASP A 39 2.35 -2.79 0.48
CA ASP A 39 3.45 -3.34 -0.32
C ASP A 39 4.20 -4.41 0.49
N ASP A 40 4.81 -5.36 -0.20
CA ASP A 40 5.64 -6.41 0.39
C ASP A 40 7.10 -5.97 0.60
N HIS A 41 7.48 -4.81 0.07
CA HIS A 41 8.73 -4.14 0.37
C HIS A 41 8.60 -3.17 1.53
N ARG A 42 9.38 -3.40 2.59
CA ARG A 42 9.31 -2.60 3.81
C ARG A 42 9.66 -1.12 3.61
N GLU A 43 10.68 -0.82 2.79
CA GLU A 43 11.26 0.52 2.70
C GLU A 43 10.27 1.59 2.21
N ILE A 44 9.42 1.25 1.22
CA ILE A 44 8.43 2.18 0.69
C ILE A 44 7.28 2.42 1.68
N VAL A 45 6.91 1.39 2.46
CA VAL A 45 5.91 1.52 3.54
C VAL A 45 6.46 2.36 4.68
N GLU A 46 7.74 2.23 5.02
CA GLU A 46 8.37 3.08 6.05
C GLU A 46 8.52 4.53 5.59
N ALA A 47 8.73 4.78 4.30
CA ALA A 47 8.84 6.12 3.75
C ALA A 47 7.50 6.88 3.72
N PHE A 48 6.40 6.22 3.36
CA PHE A 48 5.10 6.89 3.19
C PHE A 48 4.10 6.63 4.32
N GLY A 49 4.33 5.61 5.14
CA GLY A 49 3.30 5.02 6.00
C GLY A 49 2.43 4.03 5.25
N GLY A 50 1.79 3.12 5.98
CA GLY A 50 1.03 2.05 5.34
C GLY A 50 1.03 0.73 6.08
N VAL A 51 0.86 -0.34 5.32
CA VAL A 51 0.86 -1.73 5.80
C VAL A 51 1.88 -2.54 5.02
N HIS A 52 2.91 -3.00 5.72
CA HIS A 52 3.84 -3.98 5.18
C HIS A 52 3.22 -5.37 5.25
N ILE A 53 3.14 -6.05 4.11
CA ILE A 53 2.59 -7.41 3.99
C ILE A 53 3.69 -8.41 3.65
N GLU A 54 3.45 -9.69 3.94
CA GLU A 54 4.37 -10.74 3.55
C GLU A 54 4.19 -11.08 2.06
N PRO A 55 5.27 -11.37 1.30
CA PRO A 55 5.15 -11.79 -0.08
C PRO A 55 4.32 -13.07 -0.23
N TYR A 56 3.47 -13.11 -1.26
CA TYR A 56 2.64 -14.27 -1.55
C TYR A 56 3.42 -15.36 -2.31
N TYR A 57 4.12 -16.24 -1.59
CA TYR A 57 4.91 -17.32 -2.20
C TYR A 57 4.09 -18.55 -2.56
N PHE A 58 3.12 -18.93 -1.72
CA PHE A 58 2.34 -20.16 -1.88
C PHE A 58 0.88 -19.94 -1.52
N ARG A 59 -0.01 -20.62 -2.22
CA ARG A 59 -1.43 -20.65 -1.86
C ARG A 59 -1.60 -21.40 -0.53
N ALA A 60 -2.09 -20.69 0.49
CA ALA A 60 -2.61 -21.28 1.70
C ALA A 60 -4.09 -21.67 1.52
N ALA A 61 -4.55 -22.70 2.23
CA ALA A 61 -5.97 -23.06 2.24
C ALA A 61 -6.82 -22.03 3.01
N GLU A 62 -6.18 -21.29 3.92
CA GLU A 62 -6.76 -20.26 4.79
C GLU A 62 -6.02 -18.95 4.52
N ASP A 63 -6.33 -18.30 3.39
CA ASP A 63 -5.77 -17.00 3.04
C ASP A 63 -6.79 -15.89 3.33
N GLY A 64 -6.69 -15.30 4.52
CA GLY A 64 -7.51 -14.16 4.97
C GLY A 64 -6.79 -12.82 4.87
N GLN A 65 -5.60 -12.78 4.23
CA GLN A 65 -4.73 -11.61 4.28
C GLN A 65 -5.39 -10.38 3.64
N MET A 66 -6.17 -10.58 2.57
CA MET A 66 -6.91 -9.49 1.92
C MET A 66 -8.04 -8.93 2.79
N ASP A 67 -8.69 -9.75 3.63
CA ASP A 67 -9.71 -9.28 4.58
C ASP A 67 -9.06 -8.45 5.70
N ASP A 68 -7.90 -8.91 6.22
CA ASP A 68 -7.12 -8.17 7.21
C ASP A 68 -6.64 -6.81 6.66
N ILE A 69 -6.21 -6.77 5.39
CA ILE A 69 -5.81 -5.55 4.70
C ILE A 69 -7.02 -4.61 4.53
N TYR A 70 -8.18 -5.13 4.12
CA TYR A 70 -9.40 -4.33 3.98
C TYR A 70 -9.83 -3.70 5.30
N GLN A 71 -9.77 -4.45 6.41
CA GLN A 71 -10.02 -3.90 7.73
C GLN A 71 -9.01 -2.81 8.09
N SER A 72 -7.73 -3.00 7.75
CA SER A 72 -6.68 -2.01 8.00
C SER A 72 -6.89 -0.70 7.24
N ILE A 73 -7.31 -0.77 5.97
CA ILE A 73 -7.68 0.40 5.16
C ILE A 73 -8.87 1.12 5.79
N THR A 74 -9.88 0.37 6.23
CA THR A 74 -11.08 0.92 6.87
C THR A 74 -10.72 1.66 8.16
N ASP A 75 -9.97 1.02 9.06
CA ASP A 75 -9.50 1.63 10.31
C ASP A 75 -8.73 2.95 10.04
N PHE A 76 -7.83 2.92 9.04
CA PHE A 76 -7.03 4.08 8.68
C PHE A 76 -7.88 5.22 8.11
N SER A 77 -8.84 4.90 7.25
CA SER A 77 -9.76 5.89 6.69
C SER A 77 -10.60 6.58 7.77
N GLU A 78 -10.93 5.89 8.86
CA GLU A 78 -11.73 6.43 9.95
C GLU A 78 -10.90 7.15 11.03
N THR A 79 -9.70 6.64 11.34
CA THR A 79 -8.95 7.05 12.53
C THR A 79 -7.53 7.52 12.26
N GLY A 80 -7.03 7.35 11.03
CA GLY A 80 -5.62 7.56 10.67
C GLY A 80 -4.67 6.51 11.25
N LYS A 81 -5.18 5.42 11.84
CA LYS A 81 -4.39 4.34 12.46
C LYS A 81 -4.96 2.97 12.12
N SER A 82 -4.18 1.92 12.31
CA SER A 82 -4.67 0.54 12.28
C SER A 82 -3.96 -0.33 13.31
N THR A 83 -4.62 -1.41 13.73
CA THR A 83 -4.06 -2.42 14.64
C THR A 83 -3.32 -3.55 13.90
N HIS A 84 -3.31 -3.53 12.56
CA HIS A 84 -2.62 -4.54 11.76
C HIS A 84 -1.13 -4.59 12.11
N ARG A 85 -0.56 -5.81 12.25
CA ARG A 85 0.83 -6.02 12.70
C ARG A 85 1.88 -5.31 11.83
N GLY A 86 1.58 -5.17 10.54
CA GLY A 86 2.45 -4.54 9.55
C GLY A 86 2.26 -3.02 9.45
N PHE A 87 1.33 -2.43 10.22
CA PHE A 87 1.01 -1.01 10.11
C PHE A 87 2.19 -0.13 10.55
N LYS A 88 2.44 0.92 9.76
CA LYS A 88 3.41 1.98 10.00
C LYS A 88 2.69 3.32 9.92
N CYS A 89 2.77 4.10 10.99
CA CYS A 89 2.24 5.46 10.98
C CYS A 89 2.93 6.27 9.88
N PRO A 90 2.19 7.02 9.06
CA PRO A 90 2.78 7.99 8.15
C PRO A 90 3.69 8.96 8.91
N PRO A 91 4.87 9.31 8.37
CA PRO A 91 5.73 10.32 8.98
C PRO A 91 5.02 11.68 9.05
N GLU A 92 5.39 12.50 10.03
CA GLU A 92 4.89 13.87 10.14
C GLU A 92 5.25 14.64 8.86
N ARG A 93 4.28 15.36 8.30
CA ARG A 93 4.49 16.22 7.14
C ARG A 93 5.23 17.47 7.62
N GLU A 94 6.42 17.75 7.08
CA GLU A 94 7.10 19.06 7.25
C GLU A 94 6.32 20.19 6.56
#